data_AF-A0A966KFE0-F1
#
_entry.id   AF-A0A966KFE0-F1
#
_cell.length_a   1.000
_cell.length_b   1.000
_cell.length_c   1.000
_cell.angle_alpha   90.00
_cell.angle_beta   90.00
_cell.angle_gamma   90.00
#
_symmetry.space_group_name_H-M   'P 1'
#
loop_
_entity.id
_entity.type
_entity.pdbx_description
1 polymer ?
#
loop_
_entity_poly.entity_id
_entity_poly.type
_entity_poly.pdbx_seq_one_letter_code
_entity_poly.pdbx_strand_id
1 'polypeptide(L)'
;MAVLTPTTRKPLTFVVPILAVFGSSLGLVIGSSFDTLILGTIAGGMSAAFLCFFYIAVLRNEKISKILNLLIFVLGGFLLGGVALSLLSLILGWFLGWFIFWLYEGRYRARILPYLTPLQVLWHYVFLVICGAIFLFLITPILVIMPLSFNAQDFFTFTDKMLQLDPAGYSLRHYYDFLGIRADSNGEWLRSFYNSLIIAPLATIISVSLGTLAAIGLSQSHVPAKRVIMAILISPMIVPLIISATGMFFFYSTLGNWMENSLG
;
A
#
# COMPACT_ATOMS: atom_id res chain seq x y z
N MET A 1 11.59 -0.81 32.34
CA MET A 1 11.75 -2.15 31.74
C MET A 1 10.35 -2.66 31.41
N ALA A 2 9.98 -2.77 30.13
CA ALA A 2 8.65 -3.30 29.79
C ALA A 2 8.58 -4.77 30.22
N VAL A 3 7.61 -5.13 31.04
CA VAL A 3 7.40 -6.53 31.47
C VAL A 3 6.97 -7.32 30.24
N LEU A 4 7.86 -8.17 29.72
CA LEU A 4 7.56 -9.03 28.58
C LEU A 4 6.61 -10.14 29.01
N THR A 5 5.59 -10.39 28.20
CA THR A 5 4.64 -11.48 28.45
C THR A 5 5.34 -12.83 28.29
N PRO A 6 5.25 -13.74 29.27
CA PRO A 6 5.85 -15.06 29.13
C PRO A 6 5.16 -15.82 27.98
N THR A 7 5.95 -16.20 26.96
CA THR A 7 5.47 -17.01 25.84
C THR A 7 5.44 -18.47 26.24
N THR A 8 4.25 -19.08 26.21
CA THR A 8 4.06 -20.50 26.51
C THR A 8 3.51 -21.23 25.29
N ARG A 9 4.00 -22.45 25.07
CA ARG A 9 3.50 -23.33 24.00
C ARG A 9 2.02 -23.60 24.19
N LYS A 10 1.24 -23.45 23.13
CA LYS A 10 -0.21 -23.64 23.13
C LYS A 10 -0.58 -25.09 22.79
N PRO A 11 -1.69 -25.60 23.35
CA PRO A 11 -2.12 -26.96 23.06
C PRO A 11 -2.53 -27.10 21.59
N LEU A 12 -2.35 -28.29 21.04
CA LEU A 12 -2.75 -28.61 19.65
C LEU A 12 -4.24 -28.37 19.40
N THR A 13 -5.08 -28.56 20.43
CA THR A 13 -6.52 -28.30 20.38
C THR A 13 -6.88 -26.83 20.13
N PHE A 14 -5.97 -25.91 20.43
CA PHE A 14 -6.13 -24.49 20.10
C PHE A 14 -5.57 -24.17 18.71
N VAL A 15 -4.38 -24.70 18.39
CA VAL A 15 -3.62 -24.31 17.20
C VAL A 15 -4.21 -24.91 15.92
N VAL A 16 -4.57 -26.20 15.94
CA VAL A 16 -5.05 -26.92 14.75
C VAL A 16 -6.37 -26.37 14.21
N PRO A 17 -7.41 -26.09 15.02
CA PRO A 17 -8.66 -25.53 14.51
C PRO A 17 -8.50 -24.14 13.90
N ILE A 18 -7.68 -23.27 14.49
CA ILE A 18 -7.44 -21.92 13.96
C ILE A 18 -6.76 -21.98 12.60
N LEU A 19 -5.78 -22.86 12.44
CA LEU A 19 -5.12 -23.10 11.15
C LEU A 19 -6.04 -23.78 10.13
N ALA A 20 -6.93 -24.68 10.57
CA ALA A 20 -7.93 -25.28 9.70
C ALA A 20 -8.90 -24.24 9.14
N VAL A 21 -9.37 -23.30 9.97
CA VAL A 21 -10.23 -22.18 9.53
C VAL A 21 -9.49 -21.29 8.54
N PHE A 22 -8.24 -20.92 8.86
CA PHE A 22 -7.40 -20.12 7.95
C PHE A 22 -7.15 -20.86 6.62
N GLY A 23 -6.79 -22.13 6.67
CA GLY A 23 -6.62 -22.98 5.48
C GLY A 23 -7.89 -23.12 4.65
N SER A 24 -9.06 -23.20 5.31
CA SER A 24 -10.35 -23.24 4.63
C SER A 24 -10.65 -21.93 3.90
N SER A 25 -10.31 -20.77 4.49
CA SER A 25 -10.47 -19.47 3.82
C SER A 25 -9.57 -19.31 2.59
N LEU A 26 -8.32 -19.79 2.66
CA LEU A 26 -7.43 -19.82 1.50
C LEU A 26 -7.89 -20.82 0.44
N GLY A 27 -8.36 -21.99 0.87
CA GLY A 27 -8.94 -23.01 0.01
C GLY A 27 -10.20 -22.55 -0.72
N LEU A 28 -10.98 -21.66 -0.11
CA LEU A 28 -12.12 -21.00 -0.75
C LEU A 28 -11.67 -20.15 -1.94
N VAL A 29 -10.65 -19.30 -1.74
CA VAL A 29 -10.11 -18.41 -2.78
C VAL A 29 -9.52 -19.21 -3.93
N ILE A 30 -8.81 -20.31 -3.65
CA ILE A 30 -8.23 -21.16 -4.69
C ILE A 30 -9.33 -21.98 -5.38
N GLY A 31 -10.27 -22.55 -4.63
CA GLY A 31 -11.38 -23.34 -5.16
C GLY A 31 -12.33 -22.54 -6.05
N SER A 32 -12.48 -21.23 -5.81
CA SER A 32 -13.22 -20.35 -6.72
C SER A 32 -12.58 -20.19 -8.10
N SER A 33 -11.28 -20.43 -8.23
CA SER A 33 -10.57 -20.38 -9.53
C SER A 33 -10.77 -21.65 -10.37
N PHE A 34 -11.26 -22.73 -9.77
CA PHE A 34 -11.43 -24.04 -10.41
C PHE A 34 -12.89 -24.55 -10.35
N ASP A 35 -13.87 -23.65 -10.17
CA ASP A 35 -15.30 -23.96 -10.05
C ASP A 35 -15.66 -25.03 -8.99
N THR A 36 -14.76 -25.28 -8.02
CA THR A 36 -14.87 -26.35 -7.02
C THR A 36 -14.81 -25.77 -5.61
N LEU A 37 -15.75 -24.88 -5.30
CA LEU A 37 -15.78 -24.10 -4.05
C LEU A 37 -15.73 -24.99 -2.79
N ILE A 38 -16.66 -25.96 -2.67
CA ILE A 38 -16.81 -26.80 -1.46
C ILE A 38 -15.61 -27.73 -1.29
N LEU A 39 -15.11 -28.29 -2.39
CA LEU A 39 -14.00 -29.21 -2.34
C LEU A 39 -12.69 -28.48 -2.00
N GLY A 40 -12.51 -27.26 -2.53
CA GLY A 40 -11.39 -26.37 -2.22
C GLY A 40 -11.36 -25.95 -0.75
N THR A 41 -12.50 -25.57 -0.15
CA THR A 41 -12.55 -25.20 1.28
C THR A 41 -12.18 -26.35 2.20
N ILE A 42 -12.76 -27.54 1.97
CA ILE A 42 -12.49 -28.73 2.79
C ILE A 42 -11.05 -29.18 2.62
N ALA A 43 -10.56 -29.28 1.37
CA ALA A 43 -9.19 -29.69 1.09
C ALA A 43 -8.16 -28.72 1.67
N GLY A 44 -8.43 -27.40 1.59
CA GLY A 44 -7.58 -26.37 2.20
C GLY A 44 -7.53 -26.47 3.73
N GLY A 45 -8.67 -26.66 4.38
CA GLY A 45 -8.74 -26.86 5.83
C GLY A 45 -8.04 -28.13 6.30
N MET A 46 -8.28 -29.26 5.62
CA MET A 46 -7.68 -30.55 5.95
C MET A 46 -6.17 -30.56 5.74
N SER A 47 -5.68 -30.00 4.63
CA SER A 47 -4.25 -29.92 4.35
C SER A 47 -3.51 -29.03 5.35
N ALA A 48 -4.05 -27.85 5.69
CA ALA A 48 -3.48 -26.97 6.69
C ALA A 48 -3.45 -27.61 8.09
N ALA A 49 -4.53 -28.30 8.48
CA ALA A 49 -4.60 -29.02 9.74
C ALA A 49 -3.59 -30.18 9.80
N PHE A 50 -3.47 -30.94 8.71
CA PHE A 50 -2.52 -32.04 8.58
C PHE A 50 -1.06 -31.56 8.67
N LEU A 51 -0.70 -30.53 7.91
CA LEU A 51 0.65 -29.95 7.96
C LEU A 51 0.99 -29.40 9.35
N CYS A 52 0.03 -28.71 9.99
CA CYS A 52 0.19 -28.25 11.36
C CYS A 52 0.45 -29.40 12.34
N PHE A 53 -0.37 -30.44 12.28
CA PHE A 53 -0.22 -31.61 13.14
C PHE A 53 1.12 -32.30 12.89
N PHE A 54 1.51 -32.50 11.63
CA PHE A 54 2.75 -33.14 11.24
C PHE A 54 3.98 -32.36 11.75
N TYR A 55 4.02 -31.04 11.57
CA TYR A 55 5.14 -30.20 12.00
C TYR A 55 5.29 -30.15 13.52
N ILE A 56 4.17 -30.08 14.26
CA ILE A 56 4.22 -29.96 15.72
C ILE A 56 4.44 -31.33 16.40
N ALA A 57 3.75 -32.39 15.94
CA ALA A 57 3.78 -33.70 16.61
C ALA A 57 5.01 -34.54 16.22
N VAL A 58 5.39 -34.52 14.93
CA VAL A 58 6.44 -35.41 14.37
C VAL A 58 7.81 -34.71 14.36
N LEU A 59 7.93 -33.59 13.65
CA LEU A 59 9.23 -32.94 13.42
C LEU A 59 9.79 -32.25 14.68
N ARG A 60 8.93 -31.68 15.54
CA ARG A 60 9.27 -31.03 16.82
C ARG A 60 10.38 -29.95 16.75
N ASN A 61 10.79 -29.55 15.54
CA ASN A 61 11.87 -28.60 15.28
C ASN A 61 11.36 -27.50 14.33
N GLU A 62 11.42 -26.25 14.78
CA GLU A 62 10.91 -25.08 14.06
C GLU A 62 11.65 -24.84 12.74
N LYS A 63 12.99 -24.83 12.76
CA LYS A 63 13.79 -24.47 11.58
C LYS A 63 13.58 -25.45 10.44
N ILE A 64 13.62 -26.75 10.75
CA ILE A 64 13.44 -27.82 9.76
C ILE A 64 12.01 -27.77 9.21
N SER A 65 11.00 -27.59 10.07
CA SER A 65 9.60 -27.53 9.64
C SER A 65 9.32 -26.36 8.71
N LYS A 66 9.91 -25.18 8.96
CA LYS A 66 9.76 -24.01 8.08
C LYS A 66 10.40 -24.21 6.71
N ILE A 67 11.62 -24.75 6.68
CA ILE A 67 12.32 -25.04 5.43
C ILE A 67 11.56 -26.11 4.63
N LEU A 68 11.11 -27.17 5.30
CA LEU A 68 10.36 -28.25 4.68
C LEU A 68 9.01 -27.77 4.14
N ASN A 69 8.28 -26.93 4.88
CA ASN A 69 7.05 -26.31 4.39
C ASN A 69 7.29 -25.44 3.16
N LEU A 70 8.33 -24.62 3.19
CA LEU A 70 8.69 -23.77 2.06
C LEU A 70 9.03 -24.61 0.82
N LEU A 71 9.80 -25.69 0.97
CA LEU A 71 10.14 -26.60 -0.12
C LEU A 71 8.89 -27.29 -0.69
N ILE A 72 7.98 -27.79 0.15
CA ILE A 72 6.73 -28.43 -0.29
C ILE A 72 5.89 -27.45 -1.13
N PHE A 73 5.71 -26.23 -0.65
CA PHE A 73 4.91 -25.23 -1.37
C PHE A 73 5.57 -24.78 -2.68
N VAL A 74 6.88 -24.59 -2.70
CA VAL A 74 7.63 -24.22 -3.92
C VAL A 74 7.58 -25.34 -4.96
N LEU A 75 7.85 -26.59 -4.55
CA LEU A 75 7.80 -27.75 -5.44
C LEU A 75 6.38 -28.00 -5.95
N GLY A 76 5.37 -27.92 -5.07
CA GLY A 76 3.98 -28.05 -5.46
C GLY A 76 3.54 -26.96 -6.45
N GLY A 77 3.94 -25.70 -6.22
CA GLY A 77 3.66 -24.60 -7.13
C GLY A 77 4.35 -24.76 -8.49
N PHE A 78 5.61 -25.21 -8.49
CA PHE A 78 6.36 -25.45 -9.72
C PHE A 78 5.73 -26.58 -10.55
N LEU A 79 5.33 -27.68 -9.92
CA LEU A 79 4.74 -28.84 -10.61
C LEU A 79 3.36 -28.53 -11.22
N LEU A 80 2.57 -27.66 -10.59
CA LEU A 80 1.20 -27.35 -11.05
C LEU A 80 1.13 -26.20 -12.05
N GLY A 81 2.01 -25.20 -11.94
CA GLY A 81 1.87 -23.95 -12.71
C GLY A 81 3.20 -23.26 -13.03
N GLY A 82 4.31 -23.99 -13.00
CA GLY A 82 5.64 -23.50 -13.39
C GLY A 82 6.17 -22.39 -12.48
N VAL A 83 7.02 -21.51 -13.06
CA VAL A 83 7.76 -20.50 -12.30
C VAL A 83 6.83 -19.48 -11.63
N ALA A 84 5.80 -19.00 -12.33
CA ALA A 84 4.87 -18.00 -11.81
C ALA A 84 4.13 -18.49 -10.55
N LEU A 85 3.57 -19.71 -10.59
CA LEU A 85 2.86 -20.26 -9.43
C LEU A 85 3.82 -20.61 -8.29
N SER A 86 5.06 -21.03 -8.59
CA SER A 86 6.07 -21.31 -7.57
C SER A 86 6.47 -20.07 -6.75
N LEU A 87 6.48 -18.87 -7.36
CA LEU A 87 6.74 -17.62 -6.65
C LEU A 87 5.59 -17.22 -5.71
N LEU A 88 4.35 -17.40 -6.16
CA LEU A 88 3.17 -17.16 -5.32
C LEU A 88 3.09 -18.16 -4.15
N SER A 89 3.35 -19.44 -4.43
CA SER A 89 3.32 -20.48 -3.39
C SER A 89 4.48 -20.35 -2.40
N LEU A 90 5.62 -19.78 -2.79
CA LEU A 90 6.72 -19.44 -1.89
C LEU A 90 6.27 -18.47 -0.79
N ILE A 91 5.62 -17.38 -1.18
CA ILE A 91 5.11 -16.37 -0.24
C ILE A 91 4.12 -17.01 0.73
N LEU A 92 3.21 -17.84 0.20
CA LEU A 92 2.21 -18.53 1.00
C LEU A 92 2.82 -19.57 1.95
N GLY A 93 3.78 -20.37 1.50
CA GLY A 93 4.48 -21.38 2.31
C GLY A 93 5.33 -20.76 3.41
N TRP A 94 6.02 -19.64 3.11
CA TRP A 94 6.72 -18.84 4.11
C TRP A 94 5.76 -18.29 5.17
N PHE A 95 4.65 -17.69 4.74
CA PHE A 95 3.64 -17.14 5.64
C PHE A 95 3.00 -18.22 6.52
N LEU A 96 2.57 -19.35 5.94
CA LEU A 96 1.98 -20.46 6.69
C LEU A 96 2.98 -21.06 7.69
N GLY A 97 4.24 -21.24 7.29
CA GLY A 97 5.29 -21.74 8.19
C GLY A 97 5.56 -20.78 9.34
N TRP A 98 5.57 -19.47 9.08
CA TRP A 98 5.63 -18.46 10.14
C TRP A 98 4.40 -18.50 11.04
N PHE A 99 3.19 -18.54 10.47
CA PHE A 99 1.92 -18.46 11.18
C PHE A 99 1.70 -19.65 12.13
N ILE A 100 2.06 -20.88 11.72
CA ILE A 100 1.96 -22.09 12.54
C ILE A 100 2.77 -21.93 13.84
N PHE A 101 4.05 -21.56 13.73
CA PHE A 101 4.93 -21.41 14.89
C PHE A 101 4.66 -20.13 15.69
N TRP A 102 4.20 -19.07 15.04
CA TRP A 102 3.76 -17.85 15.70
C TRP A 102 2.59 -18.11 16.65
N LEU A 103 1.66 -18.98 16.24
CA LEU A 103 0.51 -19.40 17.06
C LEU A 103 0.91 -20.45 18.12
N TYR A 104 1.66 -21.48 17.72
CA TYR A 104 2.08 -22.58 18.61
C TYR A 104 2.96 -22.12 19.77
N GLU A 105 3.94 -21.25 19.51
CA GLU A 105 4.83 -20.76 20.57
C GLU A 105 4.23 -19.61 21.39
N GLY A 106 3.04 -19.15 21.02
CA GLY A 106 2.41 -18.02 21.71
C GLY A 106 3.12 -16.68 21.46
N ARG A 107 3.93 -16.57 20.40
CA ARG A 107 4.68 -15.35 20.03
C ARG A 107 3.76 -14.17 19.73
N TYR A 108 2.50 -14.43 19.39
CA TYR A 108 1.45 -13.41 19.27
C TYR A 108 1.21 -12.61 20.57
N ARG A 109 1.65 -13.10 21.74
CA ARG A 109 1.58 -12.33 23.00
C ARG A 109 2.90 -11.67 23.41
N ALA A 110 4.00 -11.93 22.70
CA ALA A 110 5.33 -11.53 23.13
C ALA A 110 5.53 -10.00 23.20
N ARG A 111 4.86 -9.25 22.33
CA ARG A 111 5.03 -7.78 22.18
C ARG A 111 3.89 -6.94 22.77
N ILE A 112 2.89 -7.58 23.35
CA ILE A 112 1.69 -6.91 23.88
C ILE A 112 1.66 -7.02 25.40
N LEU A 113 0.86 -6.19 26.07
CA LEU A 113 0.86 -6.13 27.54
C LEU A 113 0.26 -7.40 28.17
N PRO A 114 0.84 -7.92 29.28
CA PRO A 114 0.42 -9.21 29.86
C PRO A 114 -1.02 -9.28 30.34
N TYR A 115 -1.59 -8.15 30.77
CA TYR A 115 -2.95 -8.08 31.34
C TYR A 115 -4.08 -8.03 30.30
N LEU A 116 -3.75 -8.11 28.99
CA LEU A 116 -4.75 -8.04 27.93
C LEU A 116 -5.56 -9.34 27.82
N THR A 117 -6.88 -9.18 27.79
CA THR A 117 -7.83 -10.28 27.58
C THR A 117 -7.66 -10.91 26.19
N PRO A 118 -8.01 -12.20 25.98
CA PRO A 118 -7.93 -12.83 24.65
C PRO A 118 -8.65 -12.07 23.55
N LEU A 119 -9.80 -11.45 23.86
CA LEU A 119 -10.55 -10.64 22.92
C LEU A 119 -9.81 -9.36 22.52
N GLN A 120 -9.17 -8.67 23.47
CA GLN A 120 -8.37 -7.48 23.19
C GLN A 120 -7.15 -7.82 22.33
N VAL A 121 -6.52 -8.98 22.54
CA VAL A 121 -5.41 -9.45 21.71
C VAL A 121 -5.87 -9.74 20.28
N LEU A 122 -7.01 -10.41 20.13
CA LEU A 122 -7.62 -10.64 18.81
C LEU A 122 -7.92 -9.31 18.13
N TRP A 123 -8.54 -8.35 18.84
CA TRP A 123 -8.87 -7.04 18.30
C TRP A 123 -7.64 -6.25 17.86
N HIS A 124 -6.54 -6.31 18.62
CA HIS A 124 -5.29 -5.66 18.24
C HIS A 124 -4.79 -6.14 16.86
N TYR A 125 -4.80 -7.45 16.61
CA TYR A 125 -4.38 -8.00 15.32
C TYR A 125 -5.42 -7.76 14.21
N VAL A 126 -6.72 -7.85 14.52
CA VAL A 126 -7.78 -7.51 13.56
C VAL A 126 -7.66 -6.05 13.11
N PHE A 127 -7.44 -5.12 14.04
CA PHE A 127 -7.22 -3.72 13.73
C PHE A 127 -6.00 -3.51 12.81
N LEU A 128 -4.87 -4.16 13.10
CA LEU A 128 -3.69 -4.10 12.24
C LEU A 128 -3.95 -4.65 10.83
N VAL A 129 -4.71 -5.74 10.71
CA VAL A 129 -5.13 -6.30 9.41
C VAL A 129 -6.02 -5.31 8.66
N ILE A 130 -6.98 -4.67 9.33
CA ILE A 130 -7.85 -3.65 8.73
C ILE A 130 -7.02 -2.45 8.25
N CYS A 131 -6.14 -1.91 9.08
CA CYS A 131 -5.25 -0.82 8.68
C CYS A 131 -4.37 -1.21 7.49
N GLY A 132 -3.79 -2.41 7.52
CA GLY A 132 -3.00 -2.94 6.40
C GLY A 132 -3.81 -3.03 5.10
N ALA A 133 -5.05 -3.52 5.18
CA ALA A 133 -5.95 -3.60 4.03
C ALA A 133 -6.32 -2.22 3.48
N ILE A 134 -6.60 -1.24 4.34
CA ILE A 134 -6.89 0.14 3.95
C ILE A 134 -5.65 0.76 3.26
N PHE A 135 -4.46 0.62 3.83
CA PHE A 135 -3.25 1.13 3.21
C PHE A 135 -2.95 0.46 1.86
N LEU A 136 -3.14 -0.86 1.77
CA LEU A 136 -2.98 -1.60 0.52
C LEU A 136 -3.98 -1.08 -0.53
N PHE A 137 -5.24 -0.87 -0.16
CA PHE A 137 -6.25 -0.31 -1.05
C PHE A 137 -5.88 1.09 -1.53
N LEU A 138 -5.44 1.98 -0.63
CA LEU A 138 -5.04 3.35 -0.98
C LEU A 138 -3.80 3.40 -1.88
N ILE A 139 -2.84 2.49 -1.72
CA ILE A 139 -1.63 2.43 -2.55
C ILE A 139 -1.83 1.63 -3.85
N THR A 140 -2.91 0.84 -3.97
CA THR A 140 -3.16 -0.03 -5.14
C THR A 140 -3.06 0.72 -6.48
N PRO A 141 -3.66 1.90 -6.67
CA PRO A 141 -3.52 2.64 -7.93
C PRO A 141 -2.06 2.99 -8.26
N ILE A 142 -1.26 3.31 -7.25
CA ILE A 142 0.17 3.62 -7.42
C ILE A 142 0.94 2.36 -7.82
N LEU A 143 0.63 1.22 -7.21
CA LEU A 143 1.23 -0.07 -7.56
C LEU A 143 0.90 -0.50 -8.98
N VAL A 144 -0.27 -0.13 -9.52
CA VAL A 144 -0.66 -0.39 -10.91
C VAL A 144 0.08 0.54 -11.88
N ILE A 145 0.27 1.81 -11.52
CA ILE A 145 0.97 2.79 -12.36
C ILE A 145 2.47 2.50 -12.44
N MET A 146 3.08 1.94 -11.38
CA MET A 146 4.53 1.71 -11.33
C MET A 146 5.04 0.75 -12.42
N PRO A 147 4.42 -0.40 -12.74
CA PRO A 147 4.81 -1.19 -13.90
C PRO A 147 4.55 -0.47 -15.22
N LEU A 148 3.45 0.29 -15.32
CA LEU A 148 3.06 1.00 -16.54
C LEU A 148 4.05 2.12 -16.92
N SER A 149 4.79 2.68 -15.95
CA SER A 149 5.84 3.66 -16.27
C SER A 149 7.01 3.05 -17.06
N PHE A 150 7.15 1.72 -17.09
CA PHE A 150 8.11 1.00 -17.90
C PHE A 150 7.54 0.55 -19.25
N ASN A 151 6.36 1.02 -19.67
CA ASN A 151 5.78 0.60 -20.94
C ASN A 151 6.61 1.12 -22.13
N ALA A 152 6.86 0.25 -23.10
CA ALA A 152 7.54 0.64 -24.34
C ALA A 152 6.69 1.54 -25.27
N GLN A 153 5.37 1.57 -25.08
CA GLN A 153 4.43 2.40 -25.82
C GLN A 153 4.02 3.66 -25.03
N ASP A 154 3.45 4.64 -25.73
CA ASP A 154 2.99 5.92 -25.16
C ASP A 154 1.59 5.83 -24.51
N PHE A 155 1.02 4.62 -24.41
CA PHE A 155 -0.33 4.39 -23.88
C PHE A 155 -0.30 3.78 -22.47
N PHE A 156 -1.16 4.28 -21.59
CA PHE A 156 -1.37 3.79 -20.23
C PHE A 156 -2.23 2.52 -20.17
N THR A 157 -1.87 1.51 -20.97
CA THR A 157 -2.57 0.23 -21.05
C THR A 157 -1.60 -0.93 -20.93
N PHE A 158 -1.98 -1.99 -20.21
CA PHE A 158 -1.20 -3.24 -20.18
C PHE A 158 -1.24 -3.89 -21.56
N THR A 159 -0.11 -3.87 -22.27
CA THR A 159 0.01 -4.47 -23.59
C THR A 159 0.15 -6.00 -23.48
N ASP A 160 -0.23 -6.74 -24.52
CA ASP A 160 -0.12 -8.20 -24.54
C ASP A 160 1.31 -8.67 -24.22
N LYS A 161 2.32 -7.95 -24.73
CA LYS A 161 3.73 -8.22 -24.47
C LYS A 161 4.10 -8.05 -22.99
N MET A 162 3.54 -7.03 -22.33
CA MET A 162 3.76 -6.77 -20.91
C MET A 162 3.09 -7.83 -20.04
N LEU A 163 1.88 -8.28 -20.40
CA LEU A 163 1.18 -9.36 -19.71
C LEU A 163 1.89 -10.71 -19.87
N GLN A 164 2.52 -10.94 -21.02
CA GLN A 164 3.35 -12.12 -21.28
C GLN A 164 4.74 -12.05 -20.66
N LEU A 165 5.09 -10.95 -19.98
CA LEU A 165 6.42 -10.68 -19.42
C LEU A 165 7.53 -10.75 -20.48
N ASP A 166 7.23 -10.40 -21.73
CA ASP A 166 8.21 -10.30 -22.81
C ASP A 166 9.10 -9.07 -22.57
N PRO A 167 10.45 -9.22 -22.53
CA PRO A 167 11.38 -8.09 -22.42
C PRO A 167 11.13 -6.96 -23.44
N ALA A 168 10.58 -7.28 -24.62
CA ALA A 168 10.25 -6.28 -25.64
C ALA A 168 9.08 -5.34 -25.26
N GLY A 169 8.29 -5.70 -24.24
CA GLY A 169 7.19 -4.87 -23.72
C GLY A 169 7.67 -3.77 -22.74
N TYR A 170 8.90 -3.85 -22.25
CA TYR A 170 9.45 -2.96 -21.22
C TYR A 170 10.51 -2.01 -21.80
N SER A 171 10.47 -0.74 -21.40
CA SER A 171 11.44 0.28 -21.81
C SER A 171 11.64 1.34 -20.72
N LEU A 172 12.85 1.89 -20.66
CA LEU A 172 13.19 3.06 -19.83
C LEU A 172 13.06 4.40 -20.59
N ARG A 173 12.47 4.37 -21.79
CA ARG A 173 12.29 5.53 -22.67
C ARG A 173 11.75 6.76 -21.94
N HIS A 174 10.66 6.61 -21.19
CA HIS A 174 9.99 7.71 -20.48
C HIS A 174 10.89 8.35 -19.41
N TYR A 175 11.72 7.55 -18.75
CA TYR A 175 12.70 8.06 -17.78
C TYR A 175 13.83 8.82 -18.46
N TYR A 176 14.33 8.34 -19.61
CA TYR A 176 15.36 9.05 -20.37
C TYR A 176 14.84 10.37 -20.97
N ASP A 177 13.57 10.42 -21.37
CA ASP A 177 12.93 11.66 -21.81
C ASP A 177 12.74 12.64 -20.64
N PHE A 178 12.26 12.17 -19.50
CA PHE A 178 12.13 13.00 -18.29
C PHE A 178 13.46 13.65 -17.87
N LEU A 179 14.56 12.89 -17.95
CA LEU A 179 15.91 13.38 -17.60
C LEU A 179 16.57 14.22 -18.71
N GLY A 180 15.96 14.35 -19.89
CA GLY A 180 16.55 15.08 -21.03
C GLY A 180 17.79 14.42 -21.63
N ILE A 181 18.02 13.12 -21.38
CA ILE A 181 19.17 12.37 -21.91
C ILE A 181 18.92 11.97 -23.38
N ARG A 182 17.65 11.94 -23.77
CA ARG A 182 17.21 11.56 -25.09
C ARG A 182 17.53 12.63 -26.12
N ALA A 183 18.02 12.21 -27.29
CA ALA A 183 18.33 13.12 -28.40
C ALA A 183 17.11 13.88 -28.94
N ASP A 184 15.89 13.34 -28.75
CA ASP A 184 14.61 13.93 -29.14
C ASP A 184 13.91 14.68 -27.98
N SER A 185 14.55 14.84 -26.82
CA SER A 185 13.93 15.51 -25.67
C SER A 185 14.17 17.02 -25.70
N ASN A 186 13.09 17.80 -25.49
CA ASN A 186 13.15 19.26 -25.38
C ASN A 186 13.46 19.77 -23.96
N GLY A 187 13.66 18.87 -22.98
CA GLY A 187 13.97 19.24 -21.59
C GLY A 187 12.82 19.93 -20.82
N GLU A 188 11.63 20.01 -21.39
CA GLU A 188 10.47 20.70 -20.80
C GLU A 188 10.02 20.06 -19.47
N TRP A 189 10.08 18.73 -19.36
CA TRP A 189 9.76 17.99 -18.14
C TRP A 189 10.64 18.40 -16.98
N LEU A 190 11.96 18.46 -17.21
CA LEU A 190 12.93 18.83 -16.20
C LEU A 190 12.77 20.29 -15.78
N ARG A 191 12.51 21.20 -16.74
CA ARG A 191 12.22 22.61 -16.46
C ARG A 191 10.96 22.77 -15.60
N SER A 192 9.88 22.08 -15.95
CA SER A 192 8.62 22.10 -15.19
C SER A 192 8.78 21.53 -13.78
N PHE A 193 9.58 20.47 -13.64
CA PHE A 193 9.93 19.88 -12.35
C PHE A 193 10.68 20.88 -11.46
N TYR A 194 11.71 21.55 -11.98
CA TYR A 194 12.44 22.58 -11.22
C TYR A 194 11.55 23.77 -10.85
N ASN A 195 10.69 24.24 -11.77
CA ASN A 195 9.72 25.29 -11.45
C ASN A 195 8.83 24.88 -10.27
N SER A 196 8.32 23.64 -10.26
CA SER A 196 7.51 23.12 -9.16
C SER A 196 8.29 23.04 -7.85
N LEU A 197 9.55 22.59 -7.90
CA LEU A 197 10.44 22.52 -6.73
C LEU A 197 10.76 23.90 -6.14
N ILE A 198 10.80 24.95 -6.94
CA ILE A 198 11.04 26.32 -6.45
C ILE A 198 9.74 26.94 -5.93
N ILE A 199 8.64 26.81 -6.69
CA ILE A 199 7.38 27.49 -6.38
C ILE A 199 6.69 26.86 -5.17
N ALA A 200 6.61 25.53 -5.08
CA ALA A 200 5.88 24.84 -4.02
C ALA A 200 6.34 25.20 -2.59
N PRO A 201 7.64 25.18 -2.24
CA PRO A 201 8.08 25.54 -0.89
C PRO A 201 7.86 27.01 -0.58
N LEU A 202 8.12 27.92 -1.54
CA LEU A 202 7.87 29.35 -1.34
C LEU A 202 6.39 29.65 -1.09
N ALA A 203 5.51 29.05 -1.90
CA ALA A 203 4.07 29.15 -1.72
C ALA A 203 3.63 28.56 -0.38
N THR A 204 4.20 27.42 0.04
CA THR A 204 3.90 26.80 1.33
C THR A 204 4.29 27.70 2.50
N ILE A 205 5.49 28.29 2.47
CA ILE A 205 5.95 29.21 3.53
C ILE A 205 5.01 30.41 3.63
N ILE A 206 4.74 31.09 2.52
CA ILE A 206 3.87 32.27 2.50
C ILE A 206 2.46 31.90 2.98
N SER A 207 1.90 30.81 2.46
CA SER A 207 0.54 30.35 2.81
C SER A 207 0.42 29.97 4.29
N VAL A 208 1.37 29.20 4.83
CA VAL A 208 1.35 28.78 6.23
C VAL A 208 1.57 29.97 7.15
N SER A 209 2.49 30.87 6.84
CA SER A 209 2.73 32.09 7.62
C SER A 209 1.48 32.97 7.67
N LEU A 210 0.92 33.35 6.53
CA LEU A 210 -0.26 34.20 6.47
C LEU A 210 -1.50 33.51 7.06
N GLY A 211 -1.70 32.23 6.77
CA GLY A 211 -2.81 31.44 7.32
C GLY A 211 -2.74 31.31 8.84
N THR A 212 -1.55 31.09 9.40
CA THR A 212 -1.34 31.02 10.86
C THR A 212 -1.59 32.38 11.51
N LEU A 213 -1.09 33.47 10.93
CA LEU A 213 -1.36 34.83 11.43
C LEU A 213 -2.86 35.17 11.41
N ALA A 214 -3.55 34.83 10.32
CA ALA A 214 -5.00 35.00 10.21
C ALA A 214 -5.76 34.16 11.25
N ALA A 215 -5.35 32.91 11.48
CA ALA A 215 -5.95 32.03 12.48
C ALA A 215 -5.77 32.58 13.90
N ILE A 216 -4.56 33.03 14.26
CA ILE A 216 -4.28 33.64 15.57
C ILE A 216 -5.12 34.90 15.76
N GLY A 217 -5.15 35.78 14.77
CA GLY A 217 -5.96 37.00 14.82
C GLY A 217 -7.44 36.71 15.01
N LEU A 218 -8.02 35.85 14.16
CA LEU A 218 -9.46 35.52 14.20
C LEU A 218 -9.87 34.65 15.39
N SER A 219 -8.93 34.00 16.08
CA SER A 219 -9.23 33.23 17.29
C SER A 219 -9.63 34.11 18.48
N GLN A 220 -9.27 35.39 18.48
CA GLN A 220 -9.57 36.32 19.56
C GLN A 220 -11.07 36.65 19.64
N SER A 221 -11.59 36.79 20.86
CA SER A 221 -13.02 37.04 21.12
C SER A 221 -13.49 38.44 20.72
N HIS A 222 -12.56 39.40 20.70
CA HIS A 222 -12.83 40.82 20.46
C HIS A 222 -12.73 41.25 18.98
N VAL A 223 -12.58 40.31 18.03
CA VAL A 223 -12.50 40.66 16.61
C VAL A 223 -13.88 41.06 16.07
N PRO A 224 -14.06 42.31 15.60
CA PRO A 224 -15.33 42.74 15.03
C PRO A 224 -15.59 42.01 13.70
N ALA A 225 -16.87 41.75 13.40
CA ALA A 225 -17.32 41.16 12.14
C ALA A 225 -16.65 39.82 11.74
N LYS A 226 -16.14 39.04 12.72
CA LYS A 226 -15.46 37.74 12.51
C LYS A 226 -16.15 36.83 11.51
N ARG A 227 -17.49 36.73 11.55
CA ARG A 227 -18.28 35.89 10.62
C ARG A 227 -18.13 36.33 9.16
N VAL A 228 -18.13 37.64 8.91
CA VAL A 228 -17.98 38.20 7.55
C VAL A 228 -16.55 37.98 7.06
N ILE A 229 -15.55 38.21 7.92
CA ILE A 229 -14.14 37.99 7.57
C ILE A 229 -13.90 36.51 7.22
N MET A 230 -14.41 35.57 8.03
CA MET A 230 -14.31 34.14 7.70
C MET A 230 -15.03 33.78 6.41
N ALA A 231 -16.20 34.37 6.13
CA ALA A 231 -16.93 34.12 4.88
C ALA A 231 -16.11 34.56 3.65
N ILE A 232 -15.46 35.72 3.72
CA ILE A 232 -14.57 36.22 2.66
C ILE A 232 -13.34 35.33 2.50
N LEU A 233 -12.75 34.83 3.59
CA LEU A 233 -11.57 33.95 3.52
C LEU A 233 -11.91 32.55 2.99
N ILE A 234 -13.12 32.04 3.25
CA ILE A 234 -13.57 30.72 2.79
C ILE A 234 -14.11 30.79 1.35
N SER A 235 -14.64 31.94 0.90
CA SER A 235 -15.27 32.05 -0.41
C SER A 235 -14.41 31.55 -1.59
N PRO A 236 -13.09 31.78 -1.66
CA PRO A 236 -12.26 31.30 -2.77
C PRO A 236 -12.16 29.77 -2.83
N MET A 237 -12.38 29.06 -1.71
CA MET A 237 -12.39 27.59 -1.68
C MET A 237 -13.68 27.00 -2.26
N ILE A 238 -14.76 27.78 -2.28
CA ILE A 238 -16.05 27.37 -2.83
C ILE A 238 -16.09 27.64 -4.34
N VAL A 239 -15.40 28.69 -4.80
CA VAL A 239 -15.36 29.05 -6.23
C VAL A 239 -14.66 27.94 -7.03
N PRO A 240 -15.26 27.44 -8.11
CA PRO A 240 -14.62 26.46 -8.99
C PRO A 240 -13.27 26.95 -9.52
N LEU A 241 -12.25 26.09 -9.43
CA LEU A 241 -10.87 26.42 -9.81
C LEU A 241 -10.74 26.97 -11.24
N ILE A 242 -11.57 26.48 -12.17
CA ILE A 242 -11.55 26.92 -13.58
C ILE A 242 -11.88 28.42 -13.69
N ILE A 243 -12.89 28.91 -12.96
CA ILE A 243 -13.31 30.32 -13.02
C ILE A 243 -12.20 31.22 -12.47
N SER A 244 -11.64 30.84 -11.32
CA SER A 244 -10.50 31.55 -10.72
C SER A 244 -9.28 31.55 -11.63
N ALA A 245 -8.98 30.43 -12.29
CA ALA A 245 -7.86 30.31 -13.22
C ALA A 245 -8.02 31.24 -14.44
N THR A 246 -9.20 31.27 -15.06
CA THR A 246 -9.47 32.17 -16.19
C THR A 246 -9.39 33.64 -15.75
N GLY A 247 -9.93 33.99 -14.58
CA GLY A 247 -9.82 35.34 -14.04
C GLY A 247 -8.38 35.78 -13.79
N MET A 248 -7.58 34.89 -13.17
CA MET A 248 -6.14 35.13 -12.96
C MET A 248 -5.38 35.27 -14.28
N PHE A 249 -5.69 34.46 -15.30
CA PHE A 249 -5.04 34.56 -16.61
C PHE A 249 -5.22 35.95 -17.24
N PHE A 250 -6.44 36.47 -17.30
CA PHE A 250 -6.69 37.80 -17.86
C PHE A 250 -6.03 38.91 -17.04
N PHE A 251 -6.06 38.79 -15.70
CA PHE A 251 -5.39 39.74 -14.82
C PHE A 251 -3.87 39.76 -15.04
N TYR A 252 -3.23 38.59 -15.00
CA TYR A 252 -1.77 38.48 -15.16
C TYR A 252 -1.31 38.79 -16.59
N SER A 253 -2.09 38.48 -17.62
CA SER A 253 -1.78 38.88 -19.00
C SER A 253 -1.80 40.40 -19.15
N THR A 254 -2.82 41.07 -18.61
CA THR A 254 -2.90 42.54 -18.65
C THR A 254 -1.76 43.18 -17.86
N LEU A 255 -1.47 42.66 -16.67
CA LEU A 255 -0.38 43.14 -15.83
C LEU A 255 0.98 42.93 -16.49
N GLY A 256 1.22 41.76 -17.10
CA GLY A 256 2.44 41.45 -17.83
C GLY A 256 2.66 42.41 -18.99
N ASN A 257 1.64 42.63 -19.82
CA ASN A 257 1.70 43.61 -20.90
C ASN A 257 1.98 45.03 -20.37
N TRP A 258 1.39 45.41 -19.23
CA TRP A 258 1.66 46.72 -18.62
C TRP A 258 3.12 46.83 -18.14
N MET A 259 3.65 45.78 -17.51
CA MET A 259 5.04 45.74 -17.05
C MET A 259 6.01 45.83 -18.22
N GLU A 260 5.80 45.05 -19.29
CA GLU A 260 6.62 45.08 -20.51
C GLU A 260 6.64 46.47 -21.15
N ASN A 261 5.47 47.11 -21.23
CA ASN A 261 5.36 48.46 -21.81
C ASN A 261 5.97 49.57 -20.93
N SER A 262 6.03 49.38 -19.61
CA SER A 262 6.44 50.43 -18.66
C SER A 262 7.86 50.27 -18.16
N LEU A 263 8.31 49.05 -17.94
CA LEU A 263 9.59 48.70 -17.32
C LEU A 263 10.60 48.13 -18.33
N GLY A 264 10.16 47.79 -19.55
CA GLY A 264 10.93 47.03 -20.53
C GLY A 264 11.00 45.56 -20.18
#